data_AF-A0A660TM70-F1
#
_entry.id   AF-A0A660TM70-F1
#
_cell.length_a   1.000
_cell.length_b   1.000
_cell.length_c   1.000
_cell.angle_alpha   90.00
_cell.angle_beta   90.00
_cell.angle_gamma   90.00
#
_symmetry.space_group_name_H-M   'P 1'
#
loop_
_entity.id
_entity.type
_entity.pdbx_description
1 polymer ?
#
loop_
_entity_poly.entity_id
_entity_poly.type
_entity_poly.pdbx_seq_one_letter_code
_entity_poly.pdbx_strand_id
1 'polypeptide(L)'
;VTLITMHNTKGLEFDSVIITGMEEGLFPRGDEGFDDDELEEERRLFYVAITRARKELAFTTCRRRMLWGRYRDTVPSRFLQEVPDETIRVEGAGDSRESAYDPWRPGVKLMHDEYGVGVVQKRMANGGHTVIHVLFESGRSATLLPEFSSNHLELLGTAGDDW
;
A
#
# COMPACT_ATOMS: atom_id res chain seq x y z
N VAL A 1 0.66 -14.30 -25.10
CA VAL A 1 0.76 -13.65 -23.77
C VAL A 1 2.10 -14.06 -23.18
N THR A 2 2.89 -13.10 -22.70
CA THR A 2 4.25 -13.34 -22.16
C THR A 2 4.26 -12.96 -20.68
N LEU A 3 4.67 -13.89 -19.82
CA LEU A 3 4.84 -13.63 -18.37
C LEU A 3 6.33 -13.57 -18.07
N ILE A 4 6.78 -12.42 -17.58
CA ILE A 4 8.18 -12.14 -17.22
C ILE A 4 8.21 -11.31 -15.95
N THR A 5 9.32 -11.39 -15.21
CA THR A 5 9.59 -10.50 -14.08
C THR A 5 9.94 -9.11 -14.59
N MET A 6 9.66 -8.05 -13.82
CA MET A 6 10.03 -6.67 -14.19
C MET A 6 11.51 -6.56 -14.56
N HIS A 7 12.40 -7.18 -13.77
CA HIS A 7 13.85 -7.21 -14.01
C HIS A 7 14.23 -7.72 -15.41
N ASN A 8 13.49 -8.70 -15.92
CA ASN A 8 13.76 -9.33 -17.21
C ASN A 8 13.07 -8.60 -18.39
N THR A 9 12.42 -7.46 -18.14
CA THR A 9 11.75 -6.67 -19.19
C THR A 9 12.69 -5.71 -19.93
N LYS A 10 13.90 -5.48 -19.41
CA LYS A 10 14.83 -4.48 -19.96
C LYS A 10 15.15 -4.77 -21.43
N GLY A 11 14.93 -3.78 -22.29
CA GLY A 11 15.15 -3.89 -23.73
C GLY A 11 14.00 -4.55 -24.52
N LEU A 12 12.94 -4.99 -23.85
CA LEU A 12 11.72 -5.48 -24.48
C LEU A 12 10.66 -4.38 -24.49
N GLU A 13 9.73 -4.45 -25.43
CA GLU A 13 8.56 -3.55 -25.51
C GLU A 13 7.35 -4.32 -26.03
N PHE A 14 6.16 -3.94 -25.56
CA PHE A 14 4.90 -4.60 -25.89
C PHE A 14 3.81 -3.57 -26.15
N ASP A 15 2.85 -3.90 -27.01
CA ASP A 15 1.72 -3.01 -27.29
C ASP A 15 0.86 -2.77 -26.04
N SER A 16 0.58 -3.83 -25.28
CA SER A 16 -0.13 -3.76 -24.00
C SER A 16 0.67 -4.46 -22.90
N VAL A 17 0.81 -3.80 -21.74
CA VAL A 17 1.51 -4.34 -20.56
C VAL A 17 0.56 -4.33 -19.37
N ILE A 18 0.54 -5.44 -18.62
CA ILE A 18 -0.15 -5.52 -17.34
C ILE A 18 0.90 -5.78 -16.27
N ILE A 19 1.02 -4.84 -15.34
CA ILE A 19 1.87 -4.97 -14.18
C ILE A 19 1.00 -5.44 -13.01
N THR A 20 1.35 -6.59 -12.46
CA THR A 20 0.54 -7.25 -11.43
C THR A 20 1.21 -7.24 -10.07
N GLY A 21 0.41 -7.19 -9.00
CA GLY A 21 0.93 -7.24 -7.63
C GLY A 21 1.57 -5.91 -7.21
N MET A 22 0.97 -4.80 -7.61
CA MET A 22 1.37 -3.46 -7.18
C MET A 22 0.89 -3.23 -5.75
N GLU A 23 1.61 -3.81 -4.79
CA GLU A 23 1.25 -3.88 -3.37
C GLU A 23 2.48 -3.62 -2.50
N GLU A 24 2.33 -2.89 -1.40
CA GLU A 24 3.40 -2.73 -0.39
C GLU A 24 3.88 -4.10 0.11
N GLY A 25 5.19 -4.24 0.32
CA GLY A 25 5.84 -5.51 0.69
C GLY A 25 5.99 -6.51 -0.47
N LEU A 26 5.31 -6.31 -1.61
CA LEU A 26 5.52 -7.09 -2.83
C LEU A 26 6.27 -6.29 -3.91
N PHE A 27 5.85 -5.04 -4.12
CA PHE A 27 6.50 -4.05 -4.97
C PHE A 27 6.06 -2.62 -4.57
N PRO A 28 6.93 -1.79 -3.98
CA PRO A 28 8.34 -2.05 -3.72
C PRO A 28 8.55 -3.22 -2.75
N ARG A 29 9.64 -3.96 -2.96
CA ARG A 29 10.11 -4.97 -1.99
C ARG A 29 10.86 -4.26 -0.87
N GLY A 30 10.16 -3.94 0.21
CA GLY A 30 10.80 -3.35 1.39
C GLY A 30 10.07 -3.77 2.66
N ASP A 31 10.86 -4.18 3.66
CA ASP A 31 10.42 -4.50 5.01
C ASP A 31 10.85 -3.35 5.97
N GLU A 32 10.66 -3.52 7.28
CA GLU A 32 11.21 -2.58 8.27
C GLU A 32 12.74 -2.47 8.13
N GLY A 33 13.26 -1.25 7.88
CA GLY A 33 14.68 -0.98 7.64
C GLY A 33 15.05 -0.72 6.18
N PHE A 34 14.06 -0.58 5.30
CA PHE A 34 14.25 -0.19 3.90
C PHE A 34 14.96 1.17 3.78
N ASP A 35 16.18 1.15 3.24
CA ASP A 35 16.98 2.35 3.04
C ASP A 35 16.48 3.13 1.81
N ASP A 36 16.64 4.45 1.82
CA ASP A 36 16.16 5.34 0.75
C ASP A 36 16.75 4.95 -0.61
N ASP A 37 17.99 4.45 -0.62
CA ASP A 37 18.68 3.98 -1.83
C ASP A 37 18.01 2.74 -2.46
N GLU A 38 17.50 1.82 -1.64
CA GLU A 38 16.80 0.61 -2.11
C GLU A 38 15.42 0.96 -2.68
N LEU A 39 14.73 1.90 -2.04
CA LEU A 39 13.46 2.43 -2.55
C LEU A 39 13.64 3.11 -3.91
N GLU A 40 14.72 3.90 -4.07
CA GLU A 40 15.03 4.53 -5.35
C GLU A 40 15.38 3.52 -6.45
N GLU A 41 15.98 2.37 -6.12
CA GLU A 41 16.20 1.27 -7.08
C GLU A 41 14.89 0.62 -7.52
N GLU A 42 13.98 0.32 -6.58
CA GLU A 42 12.65 -0.21 -6.91
C GLU A 42 11.83 0.81 -7.73
N ARG A 43 11.97 2.11 -7.46
CA ARG A 43 11.35 3.19 -8.25
C ARG A 43 11.89 3.23 -9.68
N ARG A 44 13.21 3.04 -9.87
CA ARG A 44 13.82 2.90 -11.21
C ARG A 44 13.25 1.68 -11.93
N LEU A 45 13.06 0.56 -11.23
CA LEU A 45 12.47 -0.64 -11.81
C LEU A 45 11.02 -0.38 -12.25
N PHE A 46 10.23 0.33 -11.44
CA PHE A 46 8.87 0.74 -11.78
C PHE A 46 8.84 1.59 -13.06
N TYR A 47 9.71 2.60 -13.15
CA TYR A 47 9.85 3.43 -14.34
C TYR A 47 10.21 2.61 -15.58
N VAL A 48 11.18 1.68 -15.46
CA VAL A 48 11.53 0.78 -16.57
C VAL A 48 10.32 -0.04 -17.00
N ALA A 49 9.55 -0.61 -16.05
CA ALA A 49 8.37 -1.42 -16.34
C ALA A 49 7.27 -0.63 -17.06
N ILE A 50 6.98 0.61 -16.62
CA ILE A 50 6.03 1.51 -17.28
C ILE A 50 6.42 1.74 -18.74
N THR A 51 7.70 2.07 -18.97
CA THR A 51 8.21 2.40 -20.32
C THR A 51 8.30 1.19 -21.27
N ARG A 52 7.91 -0.01 -20.84
CA ARG A 52 7.80 -1.18 -21.74
C ARG A 52 6.49 -1.19 -22.52
N ALA A 53 5.48 -0.41 -22.08
CA ALA A 53 4.18 -0.31 -22.74
C ALA A 53 4.23 0.72 -23.88
N ARG A 54 3.74 0.34 -25.06
CA ARG A 54 3.65 1.25 -26.23
C ARG A 54 2.29 1.91 -26.38
N LYS A 55 1.20 1.21 -26.05
CA LYS A 55 -0.18 1.68 -26.26
C LYS A 55 -0.99 1.66 -24.98
N GLU A 56 -0.97 0.54 -24.26
CA GLU A 56 -1.81 0.34 -23.08
C GLU A 56 -0.99 -0.16 -21.89
N LEU A 57 -1.29 0.38 -20.72
CA LEU A 57 -0.71 -0.02 -19.45
C LEU A 57 -1.82 -0.18 -18.42
N ALA A 58 -1.81 -1.32 -17.73
CA ALA A 58 -2.69 -1.56 -16.59
C ALA A 58 -1.88 -2.01 -15.38
N PHE A 59 -2.33 -1.59 -14.20
CA PHE A 59 -1.82 -2.06 -12.91
C PHE A 59 -2.90 -2.88 -12.22
N THR A 60 -2.50 -3.89 -11.45
CA THR A 60 -3.44 -4.64 -10.60
C THR A 60 -2.93 -4.74 -9.18
N THR A 61 -3.87 -4.59 -8.26
CA THR A 61 -3.71 -4.81 -6.82
C THR A 61 -4.82 -5.77 -6.38
N CYS A 62 -4.62 -6.47 -5.27
CA CYS A 62 -5.67 -7.21 -4.59
C CYS A 62 -5.85 -6.69 -3.17
N ARG A 63 -6.99 -6.99 -2.54
CA ARG A 63 -7.24 -6.66 -1.13
C ARG A 63 -6.55 -7.64 -0.18
N ARG A 64 -6.42 -8.89 -0.63
CA ARG A 64 -5.85 -9.99 0.15
C ARG A 64 -5.12 -10.94 -0.79
N ARG A 65 -3.88 -11.29 -0.41
CA ARG A 65 -3.01 -12.20 -1.15
C ARG A 65 -2.60 -13.38 -0.29
N MET A 66 -2.49 -14.56 -0.90
CA MET A 66 -1.77 -15.68 -0.26
C MET A 66 -0.29 -15.62 -0.62
N LEU A 67 0.57 -15.47 0.37
CA LEU A 67 2.03 -15.57 0.25
C LEU A 67 2.53 -16.62 1.24
N TRP A 68 3.36 -17.55 0.76
CA TRP A 68 3.94 -18.63 1.57
C TRP A 68 2.92 -19.40 2.44
N GLY A 69 1.73 -19.65 1.90
CA GLY A 69 0.67 -20.41 2.56
C GLY A 69 -0.16 -19.62 3.58
N ARG A 70 0.09 -18.33 3.78
CA ARG A 70 -0.70 -17.45 4.66
C ARG A 70 -1.38 -16.36 3.84
N TYR A 71 -2.62 -16.04 4.18
CA TYR A 71 -3.30 -14.87 3.63
C TYR A 71 -2.88 -13.62 4.38
N ARG A 72 -2.52 -12.58 3.64
CA ARG A 72 -2.24 -11.23 4.15
C ARG A 72 -3.16 -10.23 3.47
N ASP A 73 -3.64 -9.27 4.23
CA ASP A 73 -4.28 -8.09 3.64
C ASP A 73 -3.18 -7.21 3.05
N THR A 74 -3.46 -6.55 1.94
CA THR A 74 -2.44 -5.84 1.16
C THR A 74 -2.77 -4.35 1.07
N VAL A 75 -1.73 -3.53 1.05
CA VAL A 75 -1.83 -2.11 0.71
C VAL A 75 -1.45 -1.98 -0.78
N PRO A 76 -2.15 -1.19 -1.60
CA PRO A 76 -1.63 -0.82 -2.91
C PRO A 76 -0.25 -0.16 -2.80
N SER A 77 0.61 -0.42 -3.78
CA SER A 77 1.97 0.13 -3.84
C SER A 77 1.97 1.66 -3.80
N ARG A 78 2.84 2.27 -3.00
CA ARG A 78 3.09 3.72 -2.98
C ARG A 78 3.42 4.29 -4.35
N PHE A 79 4.05 3.50 -5.23
CA PHE A 79 4.40 3.94 -6.57
C PHE A 79 3.19 4.28 -7.44
N LEU A 80 1.99 3.72 -7.20
CA LEU A 80 0.83 4.19 -7.97
C LEU A 80 0.39 5.59 -7.53
N GLN A 81 0.70 6.05 -6.31
CA GLN A 81 0.39 7.42 -5.87
C GLN A 81 1.17 8.46 -6.69
N GLU A 82 2.35 8.09 -7.16
CA GLU A 82 3.24 8.95 -7.94
C GLU A 82 2.79 9.10 -9.40
N VAL A 83 1.90 8.23 -9.86
CA VAL A 83 1.29 8.33 -11.18
C VAL A 83 0.19 9.40 -11.12
N PRO A 84 0.21 10.42 -12.01
CA PRO A 84 -0.78 11.50 -11.99
C PRO A 84 -2.22 10.99 -12.12
N ASP A 85 -3.11 11.50 -11.25
CA ASP A 85 -4.51 11.05 -11.16
C ASP A 85 -5.26 11.19 -12.48
N GLU A 86 -5.01 12.26 -13.22
CA GLU A 86 -5.59 12.54 -14.54
C GLU A 86 -5.25 11.50 -15.62
N THR A 87 -4.22 10.67 -15.39
CA THR A 87 -3.78 9.64 -16.34
C THR A 87 -4.29 8.24 -16.00
N ILE A 88 -4.89 8.06 -14.82
CA ILE A 88 -5.38 6.77 -14.35
C ILE A 88 -6.90 6.69 -14.40
N ARG A 89 -7.39 5.62 -15.01
CA ARG A 89 -8.77 5.18 -14.85
C ARG A 89 -8.80 3.98 -13.92
N VAL A 90 -9.50 4.10 -12.79
CA VAL A 90 -9.66 3.03 -11.81
C VAL A 90 -10.85 2.15 -12.19
N GLU A 91 -10.62 0.85 -12.29
CA GLU A 91 -11.63 -0.15 -12.63
C GLU A 91 -11.76 -1.16 -11.49
N GLY A 92 -12.99 -1.51 -11.11
CA GLY A 92 -13.28 -2.47 -10.04
C GLY A 92 -14.17 -1.91 -8.91
N ALA A 93 -14.88 -2.80 -8.23
CA ALA A 93 -15.76 -2.47 -7.12
C ALA A 93 -15.01 -2.62 -5.80
N GLY A 94 -14.83 -1.53 -5.03
CA GLY A 94 -14.47 -1.70 -3.62
C GLY A 94 -13.97 -0.46 -2.91
N ASP A 95 -13.13 0.35 -3.54
CA ASP A 95 -12.53 1.52 -2.90
C ASP A 95 -12.16 2.55 -3.97
N SER A 96 -12.48 3.82 -3.73
CA SER A 96 -11.85 4.91 -4.48
C SER A 96 -10.33 4.80 -4.32
N ARG A 97 -9.55 5.32 -5.28
CA ARG A 97 -8.08 5.40 -5.15
C ARG A 97 -7.66 5.97 -3.79
N GLU A 98 -8.40 6.98 -3.33
CA GLU A 98 -8.26 7.63 -2.03
C GLU A 98 -8.47 6.66 -0.84
N SER A 99 -9.46 5.77 -0.91
CA SER A 99 -9.72 4.77 0.14
C SER A 99 -8.70 3.63 0.12
N ALA A 100 -8.23 3.24 -1.06
CA ALA A 100 -7.21 2.20 -1.21
C ALA A 100 -5.87 2.61 -0.58
N TYR A 101 -5.57 3.90 -0.59
CA TYR A 101 -4.39 4.50 0.02
C TYR A 101 -4.62 5.10 1.40
N ASP A 102 -5.80 4.94 1.99
CA ASP A 102 -6.08 5.49 3.30
C ASP A 102 -5.11 4.86 4.32
N PRO A 103 -4.18 5.67 4.90
CA PRO A 103 -3.22 5.18 5.87
C PRO A 103 -3.91 4.73 7.17
N TRP A 104 -5.19 5.04 7.33
CA TRP A 104 -5.97 4.75 8.52
C TRP A 104 -7.08 3.74 8.28
N ARG A 105 -7.01 2.95 7.21
CA ARG A 105 -8.02 1.92 6.95
C ARG A 105 -8.00 0.81 8.02
N PRO A 106 -9.11 0.10 8.24
CA PRO A 106 -9.15 -1.04 9.15
C PRO A 106 -8.08 -2.09 8.82
N GLY A 107 -7.41 -2.61 9.86
CA GLY A 107 -6.31 -3.56 9.77
C GLY A 107 -4.92 -2.93 9.81
N VAL A 108 -4.79 -1.60 9.68
CA VAL A 108 -3.48 -0.92 9.81
C VAL A 108 -2.99 -0.99 11.26
N LYS A 109 -1.73 -1.41 11.43
CA LYS A 109 -1.00 -1.43 12.70
C LYS A 109 -0.30 -0.08 12.88
N LEU A 110 -0.32 0.43 14.10
CA LEU A 110 0.31 1.71 14.47
C LEU A 110 0.92 1.62 15.87
N MET A 111 1.89 2.47 16.15
CA MET A 111 2.42 2.73 17.49
C MET A 111 1.81 4.02 18.03
N HIS A 112 1.40 4.01 19.29
CA HIS A 112 1.06 5.21 20.04
C HIS A 112 1.96 5.33 21.26
N ASP A 113 2.62 6.48 21.46
CA ASP A 113 3.62 6.67 22.52
C ASP A 113 3.15 6.22 23.92
N GLU A 114 1.89 6.52 24.27
CA GLU A 114 1.31 6.19 25.58
C GLU A 114 0.67 4.79 25.64
N TYR A 115 0.15 4.28 24.51
CA TYR A 115 -0.73 3.10 24.49
C TYR A 115 -0.05 1.87 23.87
N GLY A 116 1.14 2.06 23.31
CA GLY A 116 1.89 1.05 22.59
C GLY A 116 1.27 0.74 21.24
N VAL A 117 1.52 -0.48 20.78
CA VAL A 117 1.08 -0.99 19.49
C VAL A 117 -0.43 -1.23 19.47
N GLY A 118 -1.09 -0.81 18.38
CA GLY A 118 -2.50 -1.07 18.15
C GLY A 118 -2.87 -1.23 16.69
N VAL A 119 -4.08 -1.74 16.45
CA VAL A 119 -4.63 -1.98 15.11
C VAL A 119 -5.88 -1.16 14.93
N VAL A 120 -5.97 -0.44 13.81
CA VAL A 120 -7.17 0.28 13.42
C VAL A 120 -8.30 -0.73 13.17
N GLN A 121 -9.35 -0.66 13.97
CA GLN A 121 -10.55 -1.48 13.83
C GLN A 121 -11.57 -0.84 12.90
N LYS A 122 -11.69 0.49 12.96
CA LYS A 122 -12.67 1.23 12.17
C LYS A 122 -12.18 2.64 11.88
N ARG A 123 -12.51 3.11 10.68
CA ARG A 123 -12.30 4.48 10.21
C ARG A 123 -13.65 5.14 9.94
N MET A 124 -13.81 6.38 10.39
CA MET A 124 -15.01 7.19 10.19
C MET A 124 -14.62 8.62 9.80
N ALA A 125 -15.52 9.32 9.13
CA ALA A 125 -15.42 10.76 8.92
C ALA A 125 -16.38 11.46 9.89
N ASN A 126 -15.89 12.42 10.68
CA ASN A 126 -16.72 13.23 11.55
C ASN A 126 -16.37 14.71 11.39
N GLY A 127 -17.32 15.52 10.93
CA GLY A 127 -17.11 16.96 10.75
C GLY A 127 -15.97 17.32 9.77
N GLY A 128 -15.64 16.44 8.83
CA GLY A 128 -14.52 16.62 7.90
C GLY A 128 -13.19 16.04 8.39
N HIS A 129 -13.10 15.62 9.64
CA HIS A 129 -11.90 15.00 10.21
C HIS A 129 -11.94 13.48 10.10
N THR A 130 -10.77 12.87 9.91
CA THR A 130 -10.61 11.42 10.02
C THR A 130 -10.60 11.00 11.49
N VAL A 131 -11.45 10.03 11.83
CA VAL A 131 -11.54 9.44 13.17
C VAL A 131 -11.27 7.94 13.06
N ILE A 132 -10.37 7.43 13.89
CA ILE A 132 -9.99 6.02 13.93
C ILE A 132 -10.32 5.43 15.28
N HIS A 133 -10.84 4.21 15.29
CA HIS A 133 -10.96 3.38 16.48
C HIS A 133 -9.83 2.37 16.45
N VAL A 134 -8.99 2.37 17.47
CA VAL A 134 -7.79 1.53 17.57
C VAL A 134 -7.95 0.58 18.75
N LEU A 135 -7.66 -0.71 18.53
CA LEU A 135 -7.52 -1.70 19.58
C LEU A 135 -6.02 -1.94 19.81
N PHE A 136 -5.54 -1.64 21.01
CA PHE A 136 -4.15 -1.83 21.42
C PHE A 136 -3.91 -3.24 21.93
N GLU A 137 -2.65 -3.71 21.86
CA GLU A 137 -2.25 -5.03 22.35
C GLU A 137 -2.50 -5.23 23.85
N SER A 138 -2.53 -4.14 24.62
CA SER A 138 -2.96 -4.13 26.03
C SER A 138 -4.44 -4.51 26.24
N GLY A 139 -5.22 -4.64 25.17
CA GLY A 139 -6.68 -4.82 25.20
C GLY A 139 -7.46 -3.51 25.31
N ARG A 140 -6.78 -2.38 25.49
CA ARG A 140 -7.40 -1.05 25.50
C ARG A 140 -7.92 -0.69 24.11
N SER A 141 -9.08 -0.04 24.05
CA SER A 141 -9.54 0.62 22.83
C SER A 141 -9.50 2.14 23.00
N ALA A 142 -9.10 2.88 21.97
CA ALA A 142 -9.19 4.33 21.95
C ALA A 142 -9.77 4.85 20.63
N THR A 143 -10.37 6.04 20.69
CA THR A 143 -10.78 6.80 19.51
C THR A 143 -9.78 7.92 19.32
N LEU A 144 -9.11 7.95 18.17
CA LEU A 144 -8.06 8.92 17.86
C LEU A 144 -8.46 9.73 16.63
N LEU A 145 -7.98 10.97 16.58
CA LEU A 145 -8.08 11.82 15.40
C LEU A 145 -6.66 12.03 14.89
N PRO A 146 -6.22 11.31 13.85
CA PRO A 146 -4.82 11.31 13.45
C PRO A 146 -4.25 12.69 13.14
N GLU A 147 -5.08 13.60 12.61
CA GLU A 147 -4.72 15.00 12.33
C GLU A 147 -4.30 15.78 13.59
N PHE A 148 -4.77 15.39 14.77
CA PHE A 148 -4.45 16.04 16.06
C PHE A 148 -3.53 15.20 16.94
N SER A 149 -3.28 13.94 16.55
CA SER A 149 -2.48 12.99 17.31
C SER A 149 -1.24 12.51 16.53
N SER A 150 -0.95 13.11 15.38
CA SER A 150 0.13 12.68 14.47
C SER A 150 1.51 12.64 15.14
N ASN A 151 1.78 13.55 16.08
CA ASN A 151 3.05 13.58 16.82
C ASN A 151 3.21 12.44 17.83
N HIS A 152 2.16 11.66 18.06
CA HIS A 152 2.12 10.51 18.96
C HIS A 152 1.74 9.22 18.22
N LEU A 153 1.72 9.25 16.89
CA LEU A 153 1.26 8.15 16.06
C LEU A 153 2.27 7.84 14.96
N GLU A 154 2.78 6.61 14.96
CA GLU A 154 3.63 6.08 13.90
C GLU A 154 2.93 4.88 13.25
N LEU A 155 2.91 4.82 11.91
CA LEU A 155 2.32 3.70 11.19
C LEU A 155 3.32 2.55 11.11
N LEU A 156 2.91 1.35 11.51
CA LEU A 156 3.76 0.15 11.53
C LEU A 156 3.44 -0.84 10.40
N GLY A 157 2.50 -0.52 9.50
CA GLY A 157 2.10 -1.41 8.41
C GLY A 157 0.73 -2.06 8.62
N THR A 158 0.53 -3.31 8.21
CA THR A 158 -0.76 -4.00 8.36
C THR A 158 -0.70 -5.19 9.32
N ALA A 159 -1.81 -5.46 10.02
CA ALA A 159 -1.93 -6.61 10.90
C ALA A 159 -1.78 -7.91 10.09
N GLY A 160 -0.61 -8.55 10.21
CA GLY A 160 -0.23 -9.73 9.41
C GLY A 160 1.20 -9.67 8.85
N ASP A 161 1.87 -8.53 8.99
CA ASP A 161 3.27 -8.33 8.57
C ASP A 161 4.30 -8.74 9.64
N ASP A 162 3.86 -9.14 10.84
CA ASP A 162 4.72 -9.74 11.85
C ASP A 162 5.17 -11.14 11.38
N TRP A 163 6.46 -11.27 11.08
CA TRP A 163 7.21 -12.42 10.54
C TRP A 163 6.73 -13.82 10.95
#